data_AF-A0A5C6W3S6-F1
#
_entry.id   AF-A0A5C6W3S6-F1
#
_cell.length_a   1.000
_cell.length_b   1.000
_cell.length_c   1.000
_cell.angle_alpha   90.00
_cell.angle_beta   90.00
_cell.angle_gamma   90.00
#
_symmetry.space_group_name_H-M   'P 1'
#
loop_
_entity.id
_entity.type
_entity.pdbx_description
1 polymer ?
#
loop_
_entity_poly.entity_id
_entity_poly.type
_entity_poly.pdbx_seq_one_letter_code
_entity_poly.pdbx_strand_id
1 'polypeptide(L)'
;MDIFEWFVSFAVTLPLLSLIAIYFLLRYIAGNKKKTILWTADITTIIFITSVHFHLIAIFEKSFILHIVLVLVGLIVLFYYVDYKKTKMPSIATASKKVWRLSFLVFFVSYLFLTLYGVVDGIIKNTLPL
;
A
#
# COMPACT_ATOMS: atom_id res chain seq x y z
N MET A 1 -22.65 15.13 -0.43
CA MET A 1 -21.37 14.45 -0.13
C MET A 1 -21.11 14.62 1.34
N ASP A 2 -20.97 13.49 2.04
CA ASP A 2 -20.80 13.47 3.49
C ASP A 2 -19.32 13.68 3.86
N ILE A 3 -19.05 14.25 5.03
CA ILE A 3 -17.68 14.54 5.53
C ILE A 3 -16.78 13.29 5.50
N PHE A 4 -17.36 12.11 5.70
CA PHE A 4 -16.67 10.84 5.64
C PHE A 4 -16.07 10.54 4.26
N GLU A 5 -16.80 10.83 3.18
CA GLU A 5 -16.35 10.58 1.80
C GLU A 5 -15.15 11.46 1.45
N TRP A 6 -15.15 12.71 1.91
CA TRP A 6 -14.03 13.63 1.71
C TRP A 6 -12.76 13.13 2.40
N PHE A 7 -12.90 12.63 3.64
CA PHE A 7 -11.78 12.07 4.38
C PHE A 7 -11.17 10.85 3.68
N VAL A 8 -12.01 9.93 3.19
CA VAL A 8 -11.54 8.74 2.46
C VAL A 8 -10.84 9.13 1.16
N SER A 9 -11.43 10.06 0.41
CA SER A 9 -10.84 10.54 -0.85
C SER A 9 -9.49 11.21 -0.63
N PHE A 10 -9.39 12.07 0.39
CA PHE A 10 -8.14 12.71 0.78
C PHE A 10 -7.08 11.68 1.18
N ALA A 11 -7.47 10.67 1.98
CA ALA A 11 -6.55 9.65 2.43
C ALA A 11 -5.96 8.80 1.29
N VAL A 12 -6.80 8.46 0.31
CA VAL A 12 -6.37 7.70 -0.87
C VAL A 12 -5.52 8.54 -1.81
N THR A 13 -5.80 9.85 -1.92
CA THR A 13 -5.06 10.77 -2.78
C THR A 13 -3.65 11.05 -2.24
N LEU A 14 -3.54 11.21 -0.92
CA LEU A 14 -2.30 11.55 -0.23
C LEU A 14 -1.93 10.48 0.81
N PRO A 15 -1.62 9.25 0.38
CA PRO A 15 -1.38 8.12 1.29
C PRO A 15 -0.15 8.34 2.19
N LEU A 16 0.82 9.17 1.79
CA LEU A 16 1.93 9.58 2.64
C LEU A 16 1.48 10.43 3.83
N LEU A 17 0.56 11.37 3.61
CA LEU A 17 -0.01 12.15 4.71
C LEU A 17 -0.86 11.26 5.60
N SER A 18 -1.61 10.32 5.02
CA SER A 18 -2.34 9.32 5.80
C SER A 18 -1.44 8.43 6.64
N LEU A 19 -0.29 8.01 6.10
CA LEU A 19 0.71 7.24 6.84
C LEU A 19 1.17 7.99 8.09
N ILE A 20 1.53 9.26 7.93
CA ILE A 20 1.99 10.12 9.03
C ILE A 20 0.86 10.35 10.04
N ALA A 21 -0.35 10.69 9.57
CA ALA A 21 -1.51 10.93 10.42
C ALA A 21 -1.88 9.68 11.25
N ILE A 22 -1.98 8.51 10.60
CA ILE A 22 -2.29 7.24 11.25
C ILE A 22 -1.21 6.87 12.27
N TYR A 23 0.07 7.12 11.98
CA TYR A 23 1.14 6.92 12.96
C TYR A 23 0.93 7.73 14.23
N PHE A 24 0.65 9.03 14.12
CA PHE A 24 0.43 9.88 15.29
C PHE A 24 -0.83 9.50 16.07
N LEU A 25 -1.94 9.20 15.39
CA LEU A 25 -3.18 8.75 16.02
C LEU A 25 -2.95 7.44 16.80
N LEU A 26 -2.30 6.45 16.19
CA LEU A 26 -2.02 5.18 16.85
C LEU A 26 -0.97 5.29 17.95
N ARG A 27 -0.05 6.26 17.87
CA ARG A 27 0.91 6.53 18.93
C ARG A 27 0.21 7.02 20.20
N TYR A 28 -0.84 7.84 20.04
CA TYR A 28 -1.67 8.31 21.15
C TYR A 28 -2.44 7.15 21.83
N ILE A 29 -2.93 6.18 21.04
CA ILE A 29 -3.78 5.08 21.53
C ILE A 29 -2.96 3.91 22.10
N ALA A 30 -1.91 3.46 21.40
CA ALA A 30 -1.30 2.16 21.66
C ALA A 30 -0.27 2.15 22.80
N GLY A 31 0.25 3.31 23.22
CA GLY A 31 1.25 3.47 24.30
C GLY A 31 2.63 2.82 24.07
N ASN A 32 2.76 1.88 23.12
CA ASN A 32 3.96 1.12 22.82
C ASN A 32 4.42 1.33 21.37
N LYS A 33 5.65 1.82 21.21
CA LYS A 33 6.28 2.12 19.91
C LYS A 33 6.22 0.95 18.91
N LYS A 34 6.51 -0.28 19.34
CA LYS A 34 6.50 -1.45 18.43
C LYS A 34 5.09 -1.72 17.91
N LYS A 35 4.09 -1.70 18.80
CA LYS A 35 2.69 -1.95 18.43
C LYS A 35 2.16 -0.85 17.50
N THR A 36 2.48 0.41 17.78
CA THR A 36 2.13 1.55 16.92
C THR A 36 2.63 1.34 15.50
N ILE A 37 3.93 1.07 15.32
CA ILE A 37 4.52 0.91 13.98
C ILE A 37 3.83 -0.22 13.19
N LEU A 38 3.59 -1.35 13.84
CA LEU A 38 2.95 -2.50 13.20
C LEU A 38 1.51 -2.19 12.79
N TRP A 39 0.73 -1.58 13.69
CA TRP A 39 -0.65 -1.20 13.40
C TRP A 39 -0.73 -0.11 12.32
N THR A 40 0.20 0.84 12.31
CA THR A 40 0.30 1.84 11.26
C THR A 40 0.52 1.18 9.91
N ALA A 41 1.49 0.27 9.80
CA ALA A 41 1.75 -0.46 8.56
C ALA A 41 0.52 -1.26 8.13
N ASP A 42 -0.13 -1.96 9.07
CA ASP A 42 -1.30 -2.80 8.77
C ASP A 42 -2.46 -1.98 8.19
N ILE A 43 -2.81 -0.83 8.78
CA ILE A 43 -3.92 0.03 8.31
C ILE A 43 -3.55 0.74 7.00
N THR A 44 -2.34 1.28 6.91
CA THR A 44 -1.92 2.07 5.75
C THR A 44 -1.68 1.23 4.51
N THR A 45 -1.43 -0.08 4.66
CA THR A 45 -1.36 -1.02 3.52
C THR A 45 -2.60 -0.95 2.65
N ILE A 46 -3.80 -0.89 3.26
CA ILE A 46 -5.07 -0.82 2.52
C ILE A 46 -5.12 0.50 1.72
N ILE A 47 -4.72 1.60 2.37
CA ILE A 47 -4.70 2.93 1.73
C ILE A 47 -3.71 2.95 0.55
N PHE A 48 -2.52 2.38 0.71
CA PHE A 48 -1.52 2.28 -0.36
C PHE A 48 -1.98 1.40 -1.52
N ILE A 49 -2.61 0.25 -1.24
CA ILE A 49 -3.18 -0.62 -2.29
C ILE A 49 -4.21 0.16 -3.12
N THR A 50 -5.13 0.85 -2.44
CA THR A 50 -6.17 1.64 -3.11
C THR A 50 -5.57 2.82 -3.88
N SER A 51 -4.58 3.51 -3.31
CA SER A 51 -3.91 4.64 -3.97
C SER A 51 -3.16 4.20 -5.23
N VAL A 52 -2.42 3.09 -5.17
CA VAL A 52 -1.74 2.48 -6.33
C VAL A 52 -2.75 2.06 -7.40
N HIS A 53 -3.88 1.48 -7.00
CA HIS A 53 -4.93 1.11 -7.95
C HIS A 53 -5.44 2.33 -8.73
N PHE A 54 -5.75 3.43 -8.05
CA PHE A 54 -6.21 4.65 -8.71
C PHE A 54 -5.11 5.35 -9.51
N HIS A 55 -3.85 5.31 -9.08
CA HIS A 55 -2.73 5.80 -9.90
C HIS A 55 -2.60 5.03 -11.21
N LEU A 56 -2.71 3.69 -11.16
CA LEU A 56 -2.66 2.86 -12.37
C LEU A 56 -3.83 3.16 -13.30
N ILE A 57 -5.03 3.36 -12.78
CA ILE A 57 -6.18 3.78 -13.59
C ILE A 57 -5.92 5.16 -14.21
N ALA A 58 -5.41 6.13 -13.44
CA ALA A 58 -5.19 7.49 -13.92
C ALA A 58 -4.12 7.56 -15.02
N ILE A 59 -3.08 6.73 -14.95
CA ILE A 59 -1.97 6.73 -15.90
C ILE A 59 -2.28 5.91 -17.16
N PHE A 60 -2.88 4.73 -16.98
CA PHE A 60 -3.03 3.74 -18.05
C PHE A 60 -4.48 3.55 -18.53
N GLU A 61 -5.44 4.25 -17.92
CA GLU A 61 -6.88 4.21 -18.23
C GLU A 61 -7.50 2.81 -18.16
N LYS A 62 -6.87 1.89 -17.41
CA LYS A 62 -7.30 0.50 -17.27
C LYS A 62 -7.27 0.06 -15.81
N SER A 63 -8.13 -0.89 -15.47
CA SER A 63 -8.13 -1.50 -14.13
C SER A 63 -7.04 -2.55 -14.01
N PHE A 64 -6.20 -2.41 -12.99
CA PHE A 64 -5.13 -3.36 -12.64
C PHE A 64 -5.44 -4.17 -11.37
N ILE A 65 -6.71 -4.27 -10.96
CA ILE A 65 -7.09 -4.97 -9.73
C ILE A 65 -6.57 -6.42 -9.68
N LEU A 66 -6.62 -7.14 -10.81
CA LEU A 66 -6.10 -8.51 -10.90
C LEU A 66 -4.58 -8.56 -10.72
N HIS A 67 -3.84 -7.59 -11.23
CA HIS A 67 -2.39 -7.50 -11.05
C HIS A 67 -2.04 -7.25 -9.59
N ILE A 68 -2.79 -6.40 -8.89
CA ILE A 68 -2.65 -6.15 -7.45
C ILE A 68 -2.89 -7.44 -6.67
N VAL A 69 -3.95 -8.18 -6.99
CA VAL A 69 -4.25 -9.48 -6.36
C VAL A 69 -3.14 -10.49 -6.64
N LEU A 70 -2.62 -10.56 -7.87
CA LEU A 70 -1.52 -11.45 -8.23
C LEU A 70 -0.24 -11.13 -7.44
N VAL A 71 0.09 -9.84 -7.26
CA VAL A 71 1.21 -9.41 -6.41
C VAL A 71 0.99 -9.88 -4.97
N LEU A 72 -0.20 -9.66 -4.40
CA LEU A 72 -0.54 -10.10 -3.05
C LEU A 72 -0.41 -11.62 -2.88
N VAL A 73 -0.98 -12.40 -3.81
CA VAL A 73 -0.89 -13.87 -3.80
C VAL A 73 0.56 -14.33 -3.97
N GLY A 74 1.31 -13.73 -4.88
CA GLY A 74 2.74 -14.02 -5.07
C GLY A 74 3.56 -13.79 -3.80
N LEU A 75 3.28 -12.71 -3.06
CA LEU A 75 3.90 -12.46 -1.77
C LEU A 75 3.51 -13.54 -0.74
N ILE A 76 2.25 -13.97 -0.68
CA ILE A 76 1.80 -15.05 0.21
C ILE A 76 2.57 -16.34 -0.08
N VAL A 77 2.63 -16.75 -1.35
CA VAL A 77 3.31 -17.98 -1.77
C VAL A 77 4.81 -17.90 -1.45
N LEU A 78 5.47 -16.77 -1.74
CA LEU A 78 6.88 -16.56 -1.45
C LEU A 78 7.18 -16.74 0.04
N PHE A 79 6.40 -16.10 0.92
CA PHE A 79 6.59 -16.23 2.36
C PHE A 79 6.26 -17.60 2.90
N TYR A 80 5.19 -18.25 2.39
CA TYR A 80 4.87 -19.61 2.76
C TYR A 80 6.03 -20.56 2.44
N TYR A 81 6.63 -20.43 1.26
CA TYR A 81 7.79 -21.22 0.87
C TYR A 81 9.02 -20.96 1.74
N VAL A 82 9.29 -19.68 2.09
CA VAL A 82 10.38 -19.31 3.00
C VAL A 82 10.16 -19.86 4.41
N ASP A 83 8.94 -19.77 4.96
CA ASP A 83 8.62 -20.31 6.29
C ASP A 83 8.62 -21.85 6.28
N TYR A 84 8.21 -22.51 5.19
CA TYR A 84 8.31 -23.97 5.02
C TYR A 84 9.75 -24.46 5.08
N LYS A 85 10.70 -23.74 4.46
CA LYS A 85 12.13 -24.07 4.53
C LYS A 85 12.72 -23.92 5.93
N LYS A 86 12.18 -23.00 6.76
CA LYS A 86 12.70 -22.71 8.10
C LYS A 86 12.05 -23.55 9.19
N THR A 87 10.80 -23.96 8.99
CA THR A 87 9.98 -24.65 9.99
C THR A 87 9.16 -25.74 9.30
N LYS A 88 9.29 -27.00 9.74
CA LYS A 88 8.59 -28.17 9.15
C LYS A 88 7.06 -28.07 9.13
N MET A 89 6.46 -27.15 9.90
CA MET A 89 5.02 -26.86 9.91
C MET A 89 4.78 -25.34 9.99
N PRO A 90 4.76 -24.64 8.84
CA PRO A 90 4.48 -23.21 8.83
C PRO A 90 2.99 -22.95 9.10
N SER A 91 2.69 -22.09 10.09
CA SER A 91 1.33 -21.61 10.34
C SER A 91 0.94 -20.57 9.29
N ILE A 92 -0.11 -20.84 8.50
CA ILE A 92 -0.64 -19.92 7.49
C ILE A 92 -0.94 -18.53 8.08
N ALA A 93 -1.48 -18.48 9.31
CA ALA A 93 -1.83 -17.23 9.98
C ALA A 93 -0.60 -16.37 10.31
N THR A 94 0.53 -17.01 10.62
CA THR A 94 1.78 -16.31 10.94
C THR A 94 2.46 -15.82 9.66
N ALA A 95 2.43 -16.64 8.60
CA ALA A 95 2.91 -16.25 7.28
C ALA A 95 2.12 -15.06 6.71
N SER A 96 0.78 -15.10 6.74
CA SER A 96 -0.07 -14.01 6.25
C SER A 96 0.17 -12.68 6.95
N LYS A 97 0.45 -12.67 8.26
CA LYS A 97 0.80 -11.44 8.99
C LYS A 97 2.15 -10.85 8.54
N LYS A 98 3.14 -11.69 8.24
CA LYS A 98 4.44 -11.24 7.70
C LYS A 98 4.28 -10.70 6.29
N VAL A 99 3.48 -11.39 5.46
CA VAL A 99 3.17 -10.99 4.09
C VAL A 99 2.51 -9.62 4.06
N TRP A 100 1.46 -9.43 4.86
CA TRP A 100 0.72 -8.17 4.93
C TRP A 100 1.65 -6.97 5.17
N ARG A 101 2.63 -7.13 6.06
CA ARG A 101 3.63 -6.10 6.36
C ARG A 101 4.65 -5.88 5.25
N LEU A 102 4.96 -6.88 4.45
CA LEU A 102 5.80 -6.66 3.26
C LEU A 102 5.00 -6.02 2.14
N SER A 103 3.72 -6.36 2.00
CA SER A 103 2.82 -5.71 1.06
C SER A 103 2.80 -4.19 1.27
N PHE A 104 2.78 -3.72 2.53
CA PHE A 104 2.97 -2.30 2.85
C PHE A 104 4.16 -1.71 2.09
N LEU A 105 5.34 -2.32 2.22
CA LEU A 105 6.57 -1.81 1.62
C LEU A 105 6.51 -1.84 0.09
N VAL A 106 5.99 -2.93 -0.48
CA VAL A 106 5.84 -3.07 -1.94
C VAL A 106 4.92 -1.99 -2.49
N PHE A 107 3.73 -1.80 -1.91
CA PHE A 107 2.79 -0.79 -2.38
C PHE A 107 3.24 0.65 -2.06
N PHE A 108 3.95 0.86 -0.96
CA PHE A 108 4.59 2.15 -0.66
C PHE A 108 5.61 2.53 -1.74
N VAL A 109 6.51 1.61 -2.09
CA VAL A 109 7.52 1.85 -3.13
C VAL A 109 6.87 2.02 -4.50
N SER A 110 5.90 1.17 -4.85
CA SER A 110 5.15 1.31 -6.11
C SER A 110 4.42 2.65 -6.19
N TYR A 111 3.83 3.13 -5.10
CA TYR A 111 3.21 4.46 -5.03
C TYR A 111 4.24 5.55 -5.35
N LEU A 112 5.42 5.54 -4.70
CA LEU A 112 6.46 6.53 -4.98
C LEU A 112 6.86 6.55 -6.46
N PHE A 113 7.08 5.38 -7.05
CA PHE A 113 7.43 5.29 -8.47
C PHE A 113 6.31 5.76 -9.39
N LEU A 114 5.06 5.38 -9.12
CA LEU A 114 3.90 5.80 -9.92
C LEU A 114 3.63 7.29 -9.81
N THR A 115 3.79 7.89 -8.63
CA THR A 115 3.66 9.34 -8.45
C THR A 115 4.74 10.08 -9.24
N LEU A 116 6.00 9.65 -9.14
CA LEU A 116 7.08 10.25 -9.94
C LEU A 116 6.84 10.09 -11.44
N TYR A 117 6.45 8.90 -11.88
CA TYR A 117 6.12 8.63 -13.28
C TYR A 117 4.98 9.50 -13.77
N GLY A 118 3.87 9.59 -13.01
CA GLY A 118 2.71 10.40 -13.39
C GLY A 118 3.04 11.90 -13.49
N VAL A 119 3.89 12.41 -12.59
CA VAL A 119 4.37 13.80 -12.65
C VAL A 119 5.20 14.03 -13.92
N VAL A 120 6.15 13.14 -14.21
CA VAL A 120 7.01 13.24 -15.41
C VAL A 120 6.19 13.14 -16.69
N ASP A 121 5.27 12.17 -16.78
CA ASP A 121 4.37 11.98 -17.93
C ASP A 121 3.50 13.23 -18.18
N GLY A 122 2.95 13.81 -17.11
CA GLY A 122 2.17 15.05 -17.20
C GLY A 122 2.98 16.25 -17.69
N ILE A 123 4.23 16.41 -17.20
CA ILE A 123 5.12 17.48 -17.66
C ILE A 123 5.46 17.31 -19.13
N ILE A 124 5.79 16.09 -19.57
CA ILE A 124 6.15 15.79 -20.96
C ILE A 124 4.97 16.10 -21.88
N LYS A 125 3.77 15.59 -21.57
CA LYS A 125 2.56 15.82 -22.40
C LYS A 125 2.18 17.28 -22.52
N ASN A 126 2.42 18.09 -21.48
CA ASN A 126 2.09 19.52 -21.50
C ASN A 126 3.17 20.38 -22.18
N THR A 127 4.43 19.91 -22.19
CA THR A 127 5.56 20.69 -22.75
C THR A 127 5.83 20.34 -24.21
N LEU A 128 5.61 19.08 -24.60
CA LEU A 128 5.76 18.60 -25.97
C LEU A 128 4.36 18.28 -26.52
N PRO A 129 3.76 19.18 -27.33
CA PRO A 129 2.52 18.88 -28.03
C PRO A 129 2.84 17.91 -29.17
N LEU A 130 2.90 16.61 -28.86
CA LEU A 130 2.86 15.53 -29.83
C LEU A 130 1.44 14.98 -29.92
#